data_AF-A0A3C1KNQ3-F1
#
_entry.id   AF-A0A3C1KNQ3-F1
#
_cell.length_a   1.000
_cell.length_b   1.000
_cell.length_c   1.000
_cell.angle_alpha   90.00
_cell.angle_beta   90.00
_cell.angle_gamma   90.00
#
_symmetry.space_group_name_H-M   'P 1'
#
loop_
_entity.id
_entity.type
_entity.pdbx_description
1 polymer ?
#
loop_
_entity_poly.entity_id
_entity_poly.type
_entity_poly.pdbx_seq_one_letter_code
_entity_poly.pdbx_strand_id
1 'polypeptide(L)'
;MRAVMTVLATQRAQVAERLGREPRGLREIAVADEAGHPRVIRVASLVERTPFPTMFWLVDPALNYRIDREEASGLIARFQRQVDEDPALQKCMAEDHAAHIKLRDEHLTPDERQALEQLGFADVLRQRGIGGIADSGRIRCLHTWYAAHLVVPNTIGRLLDAHWAAQPAADGEA
;
A
#
# COMPACT_ATOMS: atom_id res chain seq x y z
N MET A 1 7.82 -23.28 0.15
CA MET A 1 6.41 -23.15 -0.26
C MET A 1 5.68 -22.35 0.82
N ARG A 2 5.37 -21.06 0.60
CA ARG A 2 4.41 -20.38 1.49
C ARG A 2 3.04 -20.96 1.17
N ALA A 3 2.34 -21.51 2.17
CA ALA A 3 0.97 -21.99 1.99
C ALA A 3 0.13 -20.81 1.48
N VAL A 4 -0.57 -21.00 0.36
CA VAL A 4 -1.59 -20.05 -0.10
C VAL A 4 -2.75 -20.17 0.88
N MET A 5 -2.72 -19.39 1.96
CA MET A 5 -3.85 -19.32 2.86
C MET A 5 -4.98 -18.63 2.11
N THR A 6 -6.07 -19.37 1.89
CA THR A 6 -7.27 -18.84 1.25
C THR A 6 -7.94 -17.86 2.20
N VAL A 7 -8.25 -16.65 1.73
CA VAL A 7 -9.02 -15.67 2.51
C VAL A 7 -10.38 -16.25 2.85
N LEU A 8 -10.71 -16.32 4.14
CA LEU A 8 -11.98 -16.88 4.61
C LEU A 8 -13.16 -16.03 4.14
N ALA A 9 -14.34 -16.65 3.99
CA ALA A 9 -15.55 -15.94 3.59
C ALA A 9 -15.91 -14.79 4.55
N THR A 10 -15.69 -14.98 5.85
CA THR A 10 -15.89 -13.96 6.89
C THR A 10 -14.94 -12.78 6.72
N GLN A 11 -13.65 -13.03 6.45
CA GLN A 11 -12.66 -11.99 6.19
C GLN A 11 -13.01 -11.22 4.91
N ARG A 12 -13.44 -11.92 3.85
CA ARG A 12 -13.91 -11.27 2.61
C ARG A 12 -15.09 -10.34 2.88
N ALA A 13 -16.08 -10.78 3.66
CA ALA A 13 -17.23 -9.95 4.03
C ALA A 13 -16.82 -8.69 4.81
N GLN A 14 -15.91 -8.83 5.77
CA GLN A 14 -15.36 -7.68 6.51
C GLN A 14 -14.63 -6.69 5.60
N VAL A 15 -13.84 -7.19 4.63
CA VAL A 15 -13.20 -6.33 3.63
C VAL A 15 -14.25 -5.64 2.74
N ALA A 16 -15.30 -6.36 2.32
CA ALA A 16 -16.36 -5.78 1.50
C ALA A 16 -17.10 -4.65 2.21
N GLU A 17 -17.41 -4.84 3.49
CA GLU A 17 -18.00 -3.82 4.37
C GLU A 17 -17.08 -2.59 4.48
N ARG A 18 -15.80 -2.78 4.80
CA ARG A 18 -14.80 -1.70 4.91
C ARG A 18 -14.61 -0.92 3.61
N LEU A 19 -14.70 -1.60 2.46
CA LEU A 19 -14.58 -0.96 1.15
C LEU A 19 -15.90 -0.36 0.64
N GLY A 20 -17.04 -0.70 1.24
CA GLY A 20 -18.38 -0.38 0.71
C GLY A 20 -18.71 -1.06 -0.62
N ARG A 21 -17.96 -2.10 -1.02
CA ARG A 21 -18.10 -2.83 -2.29
C ARG A 21 -17.39 -4.18 -2.25
N GLU A 22 -17.73 -5.07 -3.17
CA GLU A 22 -17.03 -6.35 -3.33
C GLU A 22 -15.53 -6.17 -3.61
N PRO A 23 -14.63 -6.87 -2.89
CA PRO A 23 -13.20 -6.71 -3.07
C PRO A 23 -12.72 -7.47 -4.31
N ARG A 24 -12.49 -6.71 -5.39
CA ARG A 24 -11.94 -7.20 -6.65
C ARG A 24 -10.46 -7.57 -6.51
N GLY A 25 -10.11 -8.77 -6.97
CA GLY A 25 -8.71 -9.24 -6.96
C GLY A 25 -8.14 -9.54 -5.58
N LEU A 26 -8.93 -9.62 -4.51
CA LEU A 26 -8.45 -9.93 -3.16
C LEU A 26 -7.69 -11.26 -3.13
N ARG A 27 -6.42 -11.22 -2.70
CA ARG A 27 -5.55 -12.38 -2.56
C ARG A 27 -5.30 -12.77 -1.11
N GLU A 28 -5.17 -11.78 -0.22
CA GLU A 28 -4.70 -12.00 1.15
C GLU A 28 -5.08 -10.85 2.08
N ILE A 29 -5.26 -11.16 3.36
CA ILE A 29 -5.22 -10.17 4.45
C ILE A 29 -3.76 -10.06 4.89
N ALA A 30 -3.05 -9.06 4.36
CA ALA A 30 -1.60 -8.92 4.57
C ALA A 30 -1.26 -8.46 6.00
N VAL A 31 -2.14 -7.67 6.61
CA VAL A 31 -2.03 -7.20 8.00
C VAL A 31 -3.41 -7.21 8.63
N ALA A 32 -3.52 -7.74 9.84
CA ALA A 32 -4.71 -7.66 10.68
C ALA A 32 -4.37 -6.99 12.02
N ASP A 33 -5.39 -6.46 12.71
CA ASP A 33 -5.25 -5.98 14.09
C ASP A 33 -5.22 -7.16 15.09
N GLU A 34 -5.08 -6.85 16.38
CA GLU A 34 -5.03 -7.86 17.46
C GLU A 34 -6.34 -8.67 17.58
N ALA A 35 -7.47 -8.10 17.18
CA ALA A 35 -8.77 -8.77 17.13
C ALA A 35 -8.97 -9.55 15.81
N GLY A 36 -7.99 -9.54 14.90
CA GLY A 36 -8.03 -10.24 13.63
C GLY A 36 -8.75 -9.49 12.51
N HIS A 37 -9.09 -8.21 12.69
CA HIS A 37 -9.74 -7.45 11.64
C HIS A 37 -8.75 -6.98 10.55
N PRO A 38 -9.12 -7.02 9.26
CA PRO A 38 -8.23 -6.66 8.15
C PRO A 38 -7.76 -5.20 8.17
N ARG A 39 -6.46 -4.93 8.30
CA ARG A 39 -5.93 -3.56 8.15
C ARG A 39 -5.43 -3.29 6.74
N VAL A 40 -4.66 -4.23 6.19
CA VAL A 40 -4.11 -4.15 4.84
C VAL A 40 -4.47 -5.41 4.08
N ILE A 41 -4.97 -5.24 2.86
CA ILE A 41 -5.19 -6.33 1.92
C ILE A 41 -4.13 -6.33 0.83
N ARG A 42 -3.78 -7.52 0.35
CA ARG A 42 -3.04 -7.70 -0.90
C ARG A 42 -4.01 -8.07 -2.02
N VAL A 43 -3.86 -7.40 -3.15
CA VAL A 43 -4.67 -7.64 -4.35
C VAL A 43 -3.81 -8.19 -5.49
N ALA A 44 -4.45 -8.85 -6.45
CA ALA A 44 -3.81 -9.37 -7.65
C ALA A 44 -3.29 -8.21 -8.52
N SER A 45 -2.13 -8.40 -9.15
CA SER A 45 -1.55 -7.44 -10.10
C SER A 45 -2.25 -7.44 -11.46
N LEU A 46 -3.14 -8.41 -11.70
CA LEU A 46 -3.99 -8.51 -12.88
C LEU A 46 -5.41 -8.89 -12.43
N VAL A 47 -6.37 -8.01 -12.69
CA VAL A 47 -7.78 -8.21 -12.33
C VAL A 47 -8.60 -8.07 -13.60
N GLU A 48 -9.34 -9.13 -13.97
CA GLU A 48 -10.18 -9.13 -15.18
C GLU A 48 -9.41 -8.63 -16.43
N ARG A 49 -8.18 -9.17 -16.63
CA ARG A 49 -7.26 -8.79 -17.72
C ARG A 49 -6.79 -7.33 -17.71
N THR A 50 -7.02 -6.58 -16.63
CA THR A 50 -6.58 -5.19 -16.47
C THR A 50 -5.44 -5.12 -15.43
N PRO A 51 -4.34 -4.41 -15.71
CA PRO A 51 -3.20 -4.35 -14.79
C PRO A 51 -3.56 -3.51 -13.58
N PHE A 52 -3.16 -3.97 -12.40
CA PHE A 52 -3.40 -3.29 -11.14
C PHE A 52 -2.09 -3.09 -10.40
N PRO A 53 -1.40 -1.95 -10.59
CA PRO A 53 -0.04 -1.77 -10.09
C PRO A 53 0.03 -1.61 -8.56
N THR A 54 -1.05 -1.17 -7.93
CA THR A 54 -1.12 -1.01 -6.46
C THR A 54 -1.43 -2.36 -5.81
N MET A 55 -0.41 -2.96 -5.19
CA MET A 55 -0.51 -4.30 -4.58
C MET A 55 -1.12 -4.32 -3.17
N PHE A 56 -0.88 -3.28 -2.35
CA PHE A 56 -1.37 -3.19 -0.97
C PHE A 56 -2.37 -2.04 -0.81
N TRP A 57 -3.48 -2.32 -0.13
CA TRP A 57 -4.56 -1.37 0.11
C TRP A 57 -4.87 -1.31 1.60
N LEU A 58 -4.94 -0.10 2.13
CA LEU A 58 -5.37 0.16 3.50
C LEU A 58 -6.90 0.11 3.57
N VAL A 59 -7.42 -0.75 4.43
CA VAL A 59 -8.87 -0.92 4.62
C VAL A 59 -9.31 -0.72 6.07
N ASP A 60 -8.37 -0.46 6.97
CA ASP A 60 -8.65 -0.07 8.35
C ASP A 60 -9.36 1.31 8.39
N PRO A 61 -10.61 1.40 8.88
CA PRO A 61 -11.34 2.66 8.88
C PRO A 61 -10.70 3.75 9.74
N ALA A 62 -10.10 3.39 10.88
CA ALA A 62 -9.50 4.35 11.80
C ALA A 62 -8.19 4.91 11.23
N LEU A 63 -7.36 4.07 10.62
CA LEU A 63 -6.16 4.54 9.92
C LEU A 63 -6.49 5.36 8.68
N ASN A 64 -7.48 4.93 7.87
CA ASN A 64 -7.92 5.72 6.72
C ASN A 64 -8.39 7.11 7.18
N TYR A 65 -9.27 7.18 8.17
CA TYR A 65 -9.74 8.46 8.71
C TYR A 65 -8.60 9.33 9.26
N ARG A 66 -7.65 8.73 9.99
CA ARG A 66 -6.49 9.45 10.50
C ARG A 66 -5.63 10.01 9.37
N ILE A 67 -5.33 9.19 8.35
CA ILE A 67 -4.54 9.60 7.20
C ILE A 67 -5.28 10.66 6.38
N ASP A 68 -6.59 10.53 6.15
CA ASP A 68 -7.40 11.53 5.47
C ASP A 68 -7.27 12.90 6.12
N ARG A 69 -7.29 12.96 7.46
CA ARG A 69 -7.06 14.22 8.21
C ARG A 69 -5.67 14.80 7.99
N GLU A 70 -4.64 13.94 7.93
CA GLU A 70 -3.27 14.40 7.64
C GLU A 70 -3.10 14.87 6.20
N GLU A 71 -3.70 14.18 5.24
CA GLU A 71 -3.69 14.60 3.84
C GLU A 71 -4.41 15.95 3.68
N ALA A 72 -5.56 16.12 4.35
CA ALA A 72 -6.32 17.37 4.38
C ALA A 72 -5.59 18.52 5.08
N SER A 73 -4.71 18.24 6.05
CA SER A 73 -3.88 19.24 6.72
C SER A 73 -2.69 19.72 5.84
N GLY A 74 -2.48 19.11 4.68
CA GLY A 74 -1.39 19.41 3.77
C GLY A 74 -0.11 18.62 4.04
N LEU A 75 -0.16 17.54 4.83
CA LEU A 75 1.02 16.76 5.21
C LEU A 75 1.77 16.18 3.99
N ILE A 76 1.05 15.79 2.92
CA ILE A 76 1.68 15.34 1.67
C ILE A 76 2.63 16.41 1.13
N ALA A 77 2.19 17.67 1.06
CA ALA A 77 3.02 18.75 0.53
C ALA A 77 4.25 19.02 1.42
N ARG A 78 4.09 18.85 2.74
CA ARG A 78 5.20 18.97 3.70
C ARG A 78 6.21 17.84 3.56
N PHE A 79 5.77 16.58 3.46
CA PHE A 79 6.67 15.45 3.24
C PHE A 79 7.33 15.50 1.87
N GLN A 80 6.57 15.89 0.84
CA GLN A 80 7.13 16.06 -0.49
C GLN A 80 8.25 17.09 -0.49
N ARG A 81 8.08 18.23 0.19
CA ARG A 81 9.16 19.23 0.31
C ARG A 81 10.41 18.67 0.99
N GLN A 82 10.24 17.91 2.08
CA GLN A 82 11.38 17.26 2.74
C GLN A 82 12.11 16.31 1.79
N VAL A 83 11.37 15.54 0.98
CA VAL A 83 11.94 14.66 -0.04
C VAL A 83 12.65 15.45 -1.13
N ASP A 84 12.05 16.54 -1.62
CA ASP A 84 12.62 17.36 -2.69
C ASP A 84 13.94 18.05 -2.25
N GLU A 85 14.07 18.36 -0.96
CA GLU A 85 15.22 19.04 -0.35
C GLU A 85 16.32 18.07 0.13
N ASP A 86 16.04 16.76 0.24
CA ASP A 86 16.97 15.77 0.77
C ASP A 86 17.26 14.62 -0.23
N PRO A 87 18.43 14.65 -0.92
CA PRO A 87 18.84 13.59 -1.83
C PRO A 87 18.93 12.20 -1.19
N ALA A 88 19.17 12.11 0.12
CA ALA A 88 19.19 10.83 0.82
C ALA A 88 17.77 10.26 0.93
N LEU A 89 16.76 11.08 1.23
CA LEU A 89 15.36 10.65 1.22
C LEU A 89 14.90 10.21 -0.18
N GLN A 90 15.28 10.95 -1.23
CA GLN A 90 14.99 10.55 -2.61
C GLN A 90 15.57 9.17 -2.95
N LYS A 91 16.82 8.93 -2.54
CA LYS A 91 17.48 7.64 -2.73
C LYS A 91 16.74 6.53 -1.98
N CYS A 92 16.40 6.74 -0.71
CA CYS A 92 15.66 5.74 0.07
C CYS A 92 14.27 5.46 -0.51
N MET A 93 13.55 6.48 -1.01
CA MET A 93 12.29 6.27 -1.71
C MET A 93 12.45 5.45 -2.99
N ALA A 94 13.48 5.72 -3.79
CA ALA A 94 13.77 4.92 -4.98
C ALA A 94 14.05 3.45 -4.63
N GLU A 95 14.79 3.20 -3.55
CA GLU A 95 15.03 1.86 -3.01
C GLU A 95 13.73 1.19 -2.54
N ASP A 96 12.85 1.93 -1.85
CA ASP A 96 11.53 1.43 -1.42
C ASP A 96 10.64 1.06 -2.62
N HIS A 97 10.64 1.87 -3.68
CA HIS A 97 9.92 1.56 -4.91
C HIS A 97 10.46 0.29 -5.57
N ALA A 98 11.79 0.16 -5.67
CA ALA A 98 12.43 -1.04 -6.24
C ALA A 98 12.13 -2.30 -5.42
N ALA A 99 12.20 -2.20 -4.09
CA ALA A 99 11.84 -3.29 -3.19
C ALA A 99 10.37 -3.70 -3.35
N HIS A 100 9.46 -2.73 -3.48
CA HIS A 100 8.03 -3.01 -3.71
C HIS A 100 7.77 -3.66 -5.08
N ILE A 101 8.48 -3.23 -6.14
CA ILE A 101 8.39 -3.85 -7.47
C ILE A 101 8.83 -5.31 -7.38
N LYS A 102 9.98 -5.58 -6.73
CA LYS A 102 10.49 -6.94 -6.53
C LYS A 102 9.50 -7.80 -5.74
N LEU A 103 8.96 -7.29 -4.64
CA LEU A 103 7.96 -8.00 -3.84
C LEU A 103 6.70 -8.33 -4.65
N ARG A 104 6.24 -7.40 -5.49
CA ARG A 104 5.10 -7.67 -6.38
C ARG A 104 5.41 -8.76 -7.39
N ASP A 105 6.62 -8.75 -7.95
CA ASP A 105 7.08 -9.78 -8.87
C ASP A 105 7.09 -11.17 -8.20
N GLU A 106 7.58 -11.27 -6.96
CA GLU A 106 7.56 -12.51 -6.16
C GLU A 106 6.15 -13.07 -5.92
N HIS A 107 5.11 -12.22 -6.00
CA HIS A 107 3.71 -12.63 -5.87
C HIS A 107 3.02 -13.02 -7.19
N LEU A 108 3.65 -12.79 -8.35
CA LEU A 108 3.07 -13.17 -9.65
C LEU A 108 3.19 -14.68 -9.87
N THR A 109 2.05 -15.33 -10.14
CA THR A 109 2.02 -16.70 -10.64
C THR A 109 2.58 -16.80 -12.06
N PRO A 110 3.07 -17.98 -12.52
CA PRO A 110 3.49 -18.18 -13.90
C PRO A 110 2.42 -17.76 -14.93
N ASP A 111 1.15 -18.10 -14.67
CA ASP A 111 0.03 -17.74 -15.55
C ASP A 111 -0.20 -16.22 -15.59
N GLU A 112 -0.13 -15.53 -14.44
CA GLU A 112 -0.25 -14.07 -14.40
C GLU A 112 0.91 -13.40 -15.15
N ARG A 113 2.14 -13.91 -15.00
CA ARG A 113 3.30 -13.41 -15.76
C ARG A 113 3.08 -13.55 -17.26
N GLN A 114 2.68 -14.73 -17.72
CA GLN A 114 2.40 -14.97 -19.13
C GLN A 114 1.27 -14.06 -19.64
N ALA A 115 0.19 -13.90 -18.87
CA ALA A 115 -0.92 -13.04 -19.26
C ALA A 115 -0.49 -11.57 -19.35
N LEU A 116 0.33 -11.08 -18.41
CA LEU A 116 0.87 -9.71 -18.43
C LEU A 116 1.76 -9.46 -19.64
N GLU A 117 2.59 -10.43 -20.04
CA GLU A 117 3.41 -10.35 -21.25
C GLU A 117 2.53 -10.31 -22.51
N GLN A 118 1.56 -11.22 -22.63
CA GLN A 118 0.64 -11.27 -23.78
C GLN A 118 -0.22 -10.01 -23.93
N LEU A 119 -0.56 -9.37 -22.81
CA LEU A 119 -1.35 -8.14 -22.78
C LEU A 119 -0.49 -6.88 -22.94
N GLY A 120 0.84 -6.98 -22.94
CA GLY A 120 1.75 -5.83 -23.03
C GLY A 120 1.83 -4.98 -21.76
N PHE A 121 1.52 -5.55 -20.59
CA PHE A 121 1.50 -4.84 -19.30
C PHE A 121 2.69 -5.16 -18.38
N ALA A 122 3.57 -6.09 -18.77
CA ALA A 122 4.71 -6.47 -17.95
C ALA A 122 5.60 -5.27 -17.58
N ASP A 123 5.93 -4.42 -18.56
CA ASP A 123 6.76 -3.23 -18.33
C ASP A 123 6.07 -2.16 -17.48
N VAL A 124 4.75 -2.03 -17.61
CA VAL A 124 3.95 -1.12 -16.77
C VAL A 124 4.12 -1.47 -15.30
N LEU A 125 4.13 -2.76 -14.95
CA LEU A 125 4.37 -3.20 -13.59
C LEU A 125 5.84 -3.08 -13.19
N ARG A 126 6.81 -3.30 -14.09
CA ARG A 126 8.24 -3.14 -13.74
C ARG A 126 8.63 -1.70 -13.43
N GLN A 127 7.88 -0.72 -13.94
CA GLN A 127 8.19 0.71 -13.79
C GLN A 127 7.37 1.41 -12.70
N ARG A 128 6.42 0.73 -12.05
CA ARG A 128 5.50 1.35 -11.10
C ARG A 128 5.65 0.78 -9.69
N GLY A 129 6.20 1.54 -8.75
CA GLY A 129 6.38 1.05 -7.38
C GLY A 129 5.16 1.26 -6.47
N ILE A 130 5.40 1.65 -5.21
CA ILE A 130 4.37 1.95 -4.21
C ILE A 130 3.35 2.96 -4.78
N GLY A 131 2.06 2.68 -4.60
CA GLY A 131 0.97 3.51 -5.12
C GLY A 131 0.81 3.48 -6.65
N GLY A 132 1.54 2.62 -7.36
CA GLY A 132 1.46 2.48 -8.82
C GLY A 132 2.04 3.67 -9.59
N ILE A 133 2.93 4.44 -8.95
CA ILE A 133 3.56 5.62 -9.55
C ILE A 133 4.86 5.26 -10.24
N ALA A 134 5.15 5.94 -11.35
CA ALA A 134 6.41 5.79 -12.09
C ALA A 134 7.49 6.76 -11.60
N ASP A 135 7.09 7.92 -11.08
CA ASP A 135 7.99 8.89 -10.48
C ASP A 135 8.33 8.45 -9.03
N SER A 136 9.55 7.99 -8.83
CA SER A 136 10.03 7.49 -7.53
C SER A 136 10.24 8.58 -6.48
N GLY A 137 10.22 9.86 -6.86
CA GLY A 137 10.34 10.99 -5.95
C GLY A 137 8.99 11.51 -5.45
N ARG A 138 7.87 11.00 -5.97
CA ARG A 138 6.54 11.60 -5.74
C ARG A 138 5.75 10.90 -4.64
N ILE A 139 5.12 11.68 -3.77
CA ILE A 139 4.09 11.22 -2.84
C ILE A 139 2.73 11.59 -3.40
N ARG A 140 1.97 10.59 -3.88
CA ARG A 140 0.60 10.80 -4.38
C ARG A 140 -0.42 10.85 -3.24
N CYS A 141 -0.39 9.85 -2.37
CA CYS A 141 -1.22 9.72 -1.17
C CYS A 141 -0.46 8.92 -0.12
N LEU A 142 -0.68 9.22 1.15
CA LEU A 142 -0.08 8.53 2.29
C LEU A 142 -0.67 7.14 2.49
N HIS A 143 -1.93 6.92 2.13
CA HIS A 143 -2.62 5.63 2.22
C HIS A 143 -1.82 4.46 1.61
N THR A 144 -1.35 4.61 0.37
CA THR A 144 -0.61 3.55 -0.33
C THR A 144 0.77 3.33 0.27
N TRP A 145 1.41 4.39 0.75
CA TRP A 145 2.71 4.31 1.42
C TRP A 145 2.57 3.62 2.78
N TYR A 146 1.54 3.96 3.54
CA TYR A 146 1.32 3.37 4.87
C TYR A 146 0.83 1.92 4.77
N ALA A 147 -0.04 1.59 3.82
CA ALA A 147 -0.41 0.21 3.53
C ALA A 147 0.83 -0.67 3.24
N ALA A 148 1.74 -0.18 2.39
CA ALA A 148 2.99 -0.87 2.12
C ALA A 148 3.91 -0.92 3.35
N HIS A 149 3.95 0.16 4.14
CA HIS A 149 4.80 0.28 5.33
C HIS A 149 4.46 -0.76 6.39
N LEU A 150 3.16 -1.00 6.61
CA LEU A 150 2.69 -2.00 7.58
C LEU A 150 3.07 -3.44 7.19
N VAL A 151 3.41 -3.69 5.91
CA VAL A 151 3.92 -5.00 5.44
C VAL A 151 5.44 -5.02 5.44
N VAL A 152 6.06 -4.02 4.82
CA VAL A 152 7.51 -3.81 4.79
C VAL A 152 7.78 -2.34 5.09
N PRO A 153 8.44 -2.01 6.22
CA PRO A 153 8.71 -0.63 6.60
C PRO A 153 9.46 0.13 5.50
N ASN A 154 8.90 1.27 5.10
CA ASN A 154 9.45 2.18 4.08
C ASN A 154 9.60 3.62 4.59
N THR A 155 10.28 4.46 3.83
CA THR A 155 10.67 5.84 4.14
C THR A 155 9.46 6.72 4.51
N ILE A 156 8.44 6.80 3.65
CA ILE A 156 7.29 7.69 3.89
C ILE A 156 6.44 7.22 5.07
N GLY A 157 6.28 5.91 5.25
CA GLY A 157 5.59 5.40 6.43
C GLY A 157 6.32 5.71 7.73
N ARG A 158 7.66 5.65 7.75
CA ARG A 158 8.45 6.09 8.92
C ARG A 158 8.30 7.58 9.20
N LEU A 159 8.25 8.43 8.16
CA LEU A 159 7.95 9.85 8.34
C LEU A 159 6.58 10.06 8.97
N LEU A 160 5.58 9.28 8.56
CA LEU A 160 4.23 9.35 9.12
C LEU A 160 4.19 8.87 10.57
N ASP A 161 4.86 7.76 10.91
CA ASP A 161 4.98 7.30 12.30
C ASP A 161 5.67 8.34 13.18
N ALA A 162 6.77 8.94 12.71
CA ALA A 162 7.48 9.99 13.43
C ALA A 162 6.62 11.25 13.60
N HIS A 163 5.84 11.62 12.58
CA HIS A 163 4.90 12.73 12.65
C HIS A 163 3.84 12.51 13.73
N TRP A 164 3.27 11.31 13.79
CA TRP A 164 2.27 10.93 14.79
C TRP A 164 2.85 10.81 16.19
N ALA A 165 4.08 10.31 16.34
CA ALA A 165 4.76 10.25 17.64
C ALA A 165 5.11 11.64 18.20
N ALA A 166 5.31 12.63 17.33
CA ALA A 166 5.59 14.02 17.71
C ALA A 166 4.33 14.84 18.04
N GLN A 167 3.14 14.34 17.71
CA GLN A 167 1.89 14.98 18.14
C GLN A 167 1.69 14.70 19.63
N PRO A 168 1.31 15.70 20.44
CA PRO A 168 0.87 15.43 21.81
C PRO A 168 -0.30 14.44 21.74
N ALA A 169 -0.35 13.48 22.67
CA ALA A 169 -1.52 12.62 22.81
C ALA A 169 -2.74 13.53 22.86
N ALA A 170 -3.70 13.32 21.95
CA ALA A 170 -4.90 14.14 21.94
C ALA A 170 -5.56 14.02 23.32
N ASP A 171 -5.71 15.15 24.00
CA ASP A 171 -6.43 15.19 25.27
C ASP A 171 -7.86 14.68 25.04
N GLY A 172 -8.20 13.55 25.65
CA GLY A 172 -9.58 13.13 25.90
C GLY A 172 -10.17 12.07 24.97
N GLU A 173 -10.07 10.81 25.38
CA GLU A 173 -11.16 9.83 25.29
C GLU A 173 -10.92 8.75 26.37
N ALA A 174 -11.37 9.06 27.59
CA ALA A 174 -11.59 8.13 28.70
C ALA A 174 -12.93 8.50 29.34
#